data_AF-A0A6G0YHM7-F1
#
_entry.id   AF-A0A6G0YHM7-F1
#
_cell.length_a   1.000
_cell.length_b   1.000
_cell.length_c   1.000
_cell.angle_alpha   90.00
_cell.angle_beta   90.00
_cell.angle_gamma   90.00
#
_symmetry.space_group_name_H-M   'P 1'
#
loop_
_entity.id
_entity.type
_entity.pdbx_description
1 polymer ?
#
loop_
_entity_poly.entity_id
_entity_poly.type
_entity_poly.pdbx_seq_one_letter_code
_entity_poly.pdbx_strand_id
1 'polypeptide(L)'
;MSSSSERTTNACESFHSKFYSCFYTPHPDIYSFLEILKQIQIDIKTLIQTSNHIPKKIRAVNEKNIKFIEENIQKYKTKQISRYVYVKIMTMRSQKKKK
;
A
#
# COMPACT_ATOMS: atom_id res chain seq x y z
N MET A 1 20.88 -2.44 -17.78
CA MET A 1 19.51 -2.23 -17.24
C MET A 1 19.54 -2.62 -15.77
N SER A 2 19.57 -1.63 -14.88
CA SER A 2 19.69 -1.85 -13.44
C SER A 2 18.33 -2.33 -12.91
N SER A 3 18.24 -3.59 -12.48
CA SER A 3 17.07 -4.09 -11.77
C SER A 3 17.07 -3.46 -10.38
N SER A 4 16.26 -2.41 -10.19
CA SER A 4 16.00 -1.86 -8.86
C SER A 4 15.50 -2.99 -7.96
N SER A 5 16.22 -3.27 -6.88
CA SER A 5 15.85 -4.29 -5.87
C SER A 5 14.69 -3.83 -4.98
N GLU A 6 13.88 -2.90 -5.47
CA GLU A 6 12.58 -2.56 -4.90
C GLU A 6 11.74 -3.82 -4.88
N ARG A 7 11.35 -4.26 -3.68
CA ARG A 7 10.43 -5.37 -3.47
C ARG A 7 9.15 -5.06 -4.25
N THR A 8 9.03 -5.55 -5.47
CA THR A 8 7.76 -5.65 -6.14
C THR A 8 6.94 -6.58 -5.27
N THR A 9 5.91 -6.04 -4.62
CA THR A 9 4.82 -6.88 -4.15
C THR A 9 4.37 -7.64 -5.38
N ASN A 10 4.51 -8.97 -5.34
CA ASN A 10 4.11 -9.97 -6.32
C ASN A 10 2.60 -9.98 -6.62
N ALA A 11 1.99 -8.80 -6.66
CA ALA A 11 0.57 -8.57 -6.73
C ALA A 11 0.02 -8.96 -8.09
N CYS A 12 0.75 -8.65 -9.17
CA CYS A 12 0.37 -9.06 -10.52
C CYS A 12 0.37 -10.57 -10.65
N GLU A 13 1.43 -11.26 -10.21
CA GLU A 13 1.55 -12.71 -10.25
C GLU A 13 0.51 -13.39 -9.37
N SER A 14 0.24 -12.83 -8.18
CA SER A 14 -0.80 -13.33 -7.27
C SER A 14 -2.19 -13.17 -7.88
N PHE A 15 -2.47 -12.03 -8.51
CA PHE A 15 -3.71 -11.81 -9.23
C PHE A 15 -3.85 -12.82 -10.37
N HIS A 16 -2.83 -12.99 -11.21
CA HIS A 16 -2.88 -13.94 -12.33
C HIS A 16 -3.07 -15.39 -11.86
N SER A 17 -2.38 -15.81 -10.80
CA SER A 17 -2.57 -17.15 -10.22
C SER A 17 -4.00 -17.34 -9.70
N LYS A 18 -4.55 -16.34 -8.99
CA LYS A 18 -5.92 -16.39 -8.50
C LYS A 18 -6.94 -16.37 -9.63
N PHE A 19 -6.75 -15.48 -10.61
CA PHE A 19 -7.59 -15.37 -11.80
C PHE A 19 -7.61 -16.67 -12.58
N TYR A 20 -6.43 -17.26 -12.84
CA TYR A 20 -6.30 -18.54 -13.51
C TYR A 20 -7.02 -19.67 -12.75
N SER A 21 -6.92 -19.69 -11.41
CA SER A 21 -7.61 -20.68 -10.57
C SER A 21 -9.14 -20.62 -10.62
N CYS A 22 -9.72 -19.52 -11.13
CA CYS A 22 -11.17 -19.41 -11.31
C CYS A 22 -11.67 -20.17 -12.55
N PHE A 23 -10.78 -20.58 -13.46
CA PHE A 23 -11.13 -21.32 -14.66
C PHE A 23 -10.86 -22.81 -14.51
N TYR A 24 -11.81 -23.64 -14.92
CA TYR A 24 -11.66 -25.10 -14.95
C TYR A 24 -10.91 -25.58 -16.21
N THR A 25 -10.79 -24.73 -17.23
CA THR A 25 -10.10 -25.01 -18.49
C THR A 25 -9.15 -23.86 -18.86
N PRO A 26 -8.05 -24.13 -19.58
CA PRO A 26 -7.15 -23.08 -20.06
C PRO A 26 -7.81 -22.11 -21.07
N HIS A 27 -8.87 -22.57 -21.74
CA HIS A 27 -9.62 -21.82 -22.75
C HIS A 27 -11.12 -21.91 -22.45
N PRO A 28 -11.63 -21.11 -21.50
CA PRO A 28 -13.06 -21.02 -21.22
C PRO A 28 -13.81 -20.38 -22.39
N ASP A 29 -15.09 -20.69 -22.54
CA ASP A 29 -15.96 -19.95 -23.45
C ASP A 29 -16.13 -18.49 -22.97
N ILE A 30 -16.54 -17.62 -23.88
CA ILE A 30 -16.65 -16.19 -23.62
C ILE A 30 -17.68 -15.86 -22.52
N TYR A 31 -18.74 -16.66 -22.38
CA TYR A 31 -19.78 -16.41 -21.37
C TYR A 31 -19.24 -16.71 -19.97
N SER A 32 -18.64 -17.88 -19.78
CA SER A 32 -17.95 -18.28 -18.55
C SER A 32 -16.86 -17.29 -18.16
N PHE A 33 -16.10 -16.79 -19.14
CA PHE A 33 -15.09 -15.77 -18.93
C PHE A 33 -15.67 -14.44 -18.40
N LEU A 34 -16.76 -13.98 -19.01
CA LEU A 34 -17.44 -12.75 -18.59
C LEU A 34 -18.08 -12.88 -17.21
N GLU A 35 -18.63 -14.03 -16.86
CA GLU A 35 -19.17 -14.27 -15.51
C GLU A 35 -18.09 -14.18 -14.43
N ILE A 36 -16.95 -14.84 -14.64
CA ILE A 36 -15.81 -14.80 -13.71
C ILE A 36 -15.29 -13.37 -13.56
N LEU A 37 -15.17 -12.63 -14.67
CA LEU A 37 -14.75 -11.22 -14.61
C LEU A 37 -15.72 -10.35 -13.79
N LYS A 38 -17.03 -10.51 -14.00
CA LYS A 38 -18.04 -9.79 -13.22
C LYS A 38 -17.95 -10.13 -11.74
N GLN A 39 -17.77 -11.40 -11.40
CA GLN A 39 -17.63 -11.83 -10.01
C GLN A 39 -16.42 -11.17 -9.34
N ILE A 40 -15.26 -11.19 -10.00
CA ILE A 40 -14.04 -10.57 -9.48
C ILE A 40 -14.22 -9.06 -9.29
N GLN A 41 -14.88 -8.38 -10.23
CA GLN A 41 -15.19 -6.96 -10.09
C GLN A 41 -16.07 -6.67 -8.88
N ILE A 42 -17.09 -7.50 -8.62
CA ILE A 42 -17.96 -7.38 -7.44
C ILE A 42 -17.16 -7.58 -6.16
N ASP A 43 -16.32 -8.61 -6.10
CA ASP A 43 -15.50 -8.91 -4.92
C ASP A 43 -14.53 -7.79 -4.61
N ILE A 44 -13.82 -7.28 -5.63
CA ILE A 44 -12.88 -6.16 -5.48
C ILE A 44 -13.62 -4.90 -5.01
N LYS A 45 -14.77 -4.59 -5.61
CA LYS A 45 -15.58 -3.43 -5.21
C LYS A 45 -16.03 -3.55 -3.76
N THR A 46 -16.51 -4.72 -3.34
CA THR A 46 -16.93 -5.01 -1.97
C THR A 46 -15.75 -4.88 -1.00
N LEU A 47 -14.57 -5.38 -1.36
CA LEU A 47 -13.35 -5.26 -0.56
C LEU A 47 -12.91 -3.80 -0.39
N ILE A 48 -12.95 -3.01 -1.47
CA ILE A 48 -12.62 -1.58 -1.40
C ILE A 48 -13.61 -0.84 -0.49
N GLN A 49 -14.91 -1.08 -0.65
CA GLN A 49 -15.93 -0.45 0.18
C GLN A 49 -15.73 -0.82 1.66
N THR A 50 -15.63 -2.09 1.98
CA THR A 50 -15.41 -2.55 3.37
C THR A 50 -14.10 -2.02 3.94
N SER A 51 -13.01 -2.00 3.16
CA SER A 51 -11.73 -1.42 3.60
C SER A 51 -11.79 0.09 3.86
N ASN A 52 -12.68 0.83 3.18
CA ASN A 52 -12.86 2.26 3.40
C ASN A 52 -13.70 2.54 4.66
N HIS A 53 -14.55 1.59 5.07
CA HIS A 53 -15.40 1.72 6.26
C HIS A 53 -14.76 1.15 7.53
N ILE A 54 -13.79 0.24 7.40
CA ILE A 54 -13.04 -0.28 8.55
C ILE A 54 -11.91 0.70 8.86
N PRO A 55 -11.89 1.33 10.07
CA PRO A 55 -10.75 2.15 10.46
C PRO A 55 -9.51 1.26 10.46
N LYS A 56 -8.52 1.62 9.64
CA LYS A 56 -7.25 0.90 9.60
C LYS A 56 -6.70 0.83 11.01
N LYS A 57 -6.58 -0.37 11.58
CA LYS A 57 -5.97 -0.58 12.89
C LYS A 57 -4.48 -0.31 12.75
N ILE A 58 -4.10 0.95 12.85
CA ILE A 58 -2.69 1.37 12.84
C ILE A 58 -2.07 0.74 14.09
N ARG A 59 -1.04 -0.10 13.91
CA ARG A 59 -0.26 -0.60 15.05
C ARG A 59 0.21 0.62 15.85
N ALA A 60 0.10 0.60 17.18
CA ALA A 60 0.44 1.75 18.03
C ALA A 60 1.84 2.36 17.73
N VAL A 61 2.79 1.52 17.30
CA VAL A 61 4.12 1.93 16.83
C VAL A 61 4.05 2.83 15.58
N ASN A 62 3.19 2.51 14.62
CA ASN A 62 2.98 3.31 13.41
C ASN A 62 2.27 4.63 13.72
N GLU A 63 1.34 4.64 14.67
CA GLU A 63 0.63 5.86 15.07
C GLU A 63 1.57 6.90 15.68
N LYS A 64 2.43 6.49 16.62
CA LYS A 64 3.48 7.35 17.18
C LYS A 64 4.41 7.88 16.10
N ASN A 65 4.71 7.04 15.10
CA ASN A 65 5.58 7.43 14.01
C ASN A 65 4.95 8.47 13.10
N ILE A 66 3.66 8.31 12.78
CA ILE A 66 2.88 9.23 11.97
C ILE A 66 2.73 10.59 12.68
N LYS A 67 2.29 10.59 13.94
CA LYS A 67 2.15 11.82 14.76
C LYS A 67 3.44 12.63 14.80
N PHE A 68 4.58 11.97 15.07
CA PHE A 68 5.88 12.66 15.07
C PHE A 68 6.20 13.32 13.72
N ILE A 69 5.93 12.64 12.60
CA ILE A 69 6.22 13.20 11.26
C ILE A 69 5.31 14.40 11.00
N GLU A 70 4.02 14.27 11.27
CA GLU A 70 3.02 15.33 11.09
C GLU A 70 3.36 16.58 11.92
N GLU A 71 3.72 16.41 13.20
CA GLU A 71 4.14 17.51 14.06
C GLU A 71 5.35 18.27 13.50
N ASN A 72 6.37 17.56 13.02
CA ASN A 72 7.57 18.21 12.48
C ASN A 72 7.32 18.87 11.12
N ILE A 73 6.45 18.28 10.29
CA ILE A 73 5.98 18.93 9.05
C ILE A 73 5.26 20.23 9.40
N GLN A 74 4.38 20.21 10.42
CA GLN A 74 3.65 21.39 10.84
C GLN A 74 4.58 22.48 11.37
N LYS A 75 5.55 22.13 12.24
CA LYS A 75 6.57 23.07 12.73
C LYS A 75 7.37 23.72 11.60
N TYR A 76 7.66 22.97 10.54
CA TYR A 76 8.34 23.51 9.37
C TYR A 76 7.43 24.45 8.57
N LYS A 77 6.17 24.06 8.35
CA LYS A 77 5.16 24.90 7.65
C LYS A 77 4.89 26.21 8.38
N THR A 78 4.83 26.18 9.71
CA THR A 78 4.66 27.38 10.55
C THR A 78 5.96 28.18 10.74
N LYS A 79 7.06 27.80 10.05
CA LYS A 79 8.39 28.43 10.14
C LYS A 79 9.00 28.46 11.55
N GLN A 80 8.53 27.60 12.45
CA GLN A 80 9.12 27.44 13.80
C GLN A 80 10.49 26.75 13.76
N ILE A 81 10.76 25.97 12.72
CA ILE A 81 12.05 25.33 12.48
C ILE A 81 12.57 25.66 11.08
N SER A 82 13.89 25.81 10.97
CA SER A 82 14.54 26.01 9.66
C SER A 82 14.57 24.71 8.85
N ARG A 83 14.70 24.85 7.54
CA ARG A 83 14.84 23.71 6.62
C ARG A 83 15.98 22.77 7.03
N TYR A 84 17.11 23.33 7.45
CA TYR A 84 18.26 22.56 7.90
C TYR A 84 17.92 21.70 9.12
N VAL A 85 17.26 22.29 10.13
CA VAL A 85 16.84 21.59 11.35
C VAL A 85 15.83 20.49 11.03
N TYR A 86 14.85 20.78 10.18
CA TYR A 86 13.86 19.78 9.72
C TYR A 86 14.52 18.58 9.05
N VAL A 87 15.41 18.82 8.07
CA VAL A 87 16.11 17.75 7.34
C VAL A 87 16.96 16.92 8.30
N LYS A 88 17.69 17.55 9.23
CA LYS A 88 18.50 16.85 10.23
C LYS A 88 17.65 15.92 11.12
N ILE A 89 16.50 16.38 11.61
CA ILE A 89 15.61 15.56 12.46
C ILE A 89 15.07 14.35 11.68
N MET A 90 14.69 14.56 10.41
CA MET A 90 14.15 13.48 9.57
C MET A 90 15.20 12.43 9.20
N THR A 91 16.44 12.83 8.90
CA THR A 91 17.51 11.91 8.50
C THR A 91 17.99 11.04 9.67
N MET A 92 18.19 11.62 10.86
CA MET A 92 18.61 10.88 12.05
C MET A 92 17.60 9.78 12.44
N ARG A 93 16.32 9.99 12.15
CA ARG A 93 15.25 9.04 12.43
C ARG A 93 15.24 7.85 11.47
N SER A 94 15.61 8.05 10.21
CA SER A 94 15.74 6.97 9.22
C SER A 94 16.90 6.02 9.55
N GLN A 95 18.01 6.57 10.07
CA GLN A 95 19.20 5.81 10.43
C GLN A 95 18.97 4.88 11.65
N LYS A 96 18.14 5.28 12.62
CA LYS A 96 17.80 4.45 13.79
C LYS A 96 17.01 3.18 13.46
N LYS A 97 16.43 3.05 12.26
CA LYS A 97 15.70 1.84 11.82
C LYS A 97 16.57 0.79 11.13
N LYS A 98 17.85 1.09 10.86
CA LYS A 98 18.79 0.20 10.15
C LYS A 98 19.74 -0.58 11.08
N LYS A 99 19.59 -0.44 12.40
CA LYS A 99 20.24 -1.27 13.42
C LYS A 99 19.18 -2.16 14.06
#